data_AF-A0A847PXE2-F1
#
_entry.id   AF-A0A847PXE2-F1
#
_cell.length_a   1.000
_cell.length_b   1.000
_cell.length_c   1.000
_cell.angle_alpha   90.00
_cell.angle_beta   90.00
_cell.angle_gamma   90.00
#
_symmetry.space_group_name_H-M   'P 1'
#
loop_
_entity.id
_entity.type
_entity.pdbx_description
1 polymer ?
#
loop_
_entity_poly.entity_id
_entity_poly.type
_entity_poly.pdbx_seq_one_letter_code
_entity_poly.pdbx_strand_id
1 'polypeptide(L)'
;MNRRRFLGMAAGAAAAVPLLSSCGRFSQDGPRRIIVMAVDGMDPGMVERLAGDGRLPNLRALSSTGGFSRLATTLPPQSPVAWSSFITGKGPEVHGIFDFVHRNPSDRSAYLSTSVVEPGGRSVDVGRWRIPLGGAHPRLLRQGTPFWKPLTDAGIPVSLMNLPVDFPPDSAHGARVLTGLGTPDITGSQGSFSFYTDDPMQISDDTGGGTVTAVRDDGTGTYDFRIYGPRNTFLEGAPQAGVEASLTVDRAAGGALIEVSGETIVLAAGEWSRWVRIRFDLVPGIASVVAIGRFCLCSVEPFLELYLSPLQMDPVDPAMPISSPGWLSRDLAMELGTFSTKGFPEDTKALSRGVLSDAEYIDQALLVLEEQERLFRHGLNGFREGLAFHYFTSLDLNMHVFYRAMDFLSPAPRVSGGAAGFIPYLYDRIDSLVGEAMELLDRRTDLVVISDHGFAPFRRQFDLNTWLAASGYMSRDRRTPSTALFEGVDWNGTAAYGLGINSLYLNLRGREQDGSVDPPEAAALLAGLKADLESVTDPLTGRRVVSCAHIVVEEMPGPLPAHAPDIIVGYAPGYRSSWATALGGFGS
;
A
#
# COMPACT_ATOMS: atom_id res chain seq x y z
N MET A 1 5.22 -23.61 80.12
CA MET A 1 6.69 -23.82 80.02
C MET A 1 7.10 -23.52 78.58
N ASN A 2 7.56 -22.30 78.29
CA ASN A 2 8.96 -21.87 78.05
C ASN A 2 9.61 -22.55 76.82
N ARG A 3 10.06 -21.86 75.76
CA ARG A 3 10.93 -20.66 75.68
C ARG A 3 12.21 -20.83 76.50
N ARG A 4 13.24 -21.47 75.93
CA ARG A 4 14.66 -21.05 75.92
C ARG A 4 15.57 -22.17 75.41
N ARG A 5 16.26 -21.86 74.31
CA ARG A 5 17.68 -22.12 73.99
C ARG A 5 18.28 -23.43 74.52
N PHE A 6 18.89 -24.20 73.62
CA PHE A 6 20.35 -24.33 73.53
C PHE A 6 20.65 -25.29 72.36
N LEU A 7 21.12 -24.78 71.22
CA LEU A 7 22.55 -24.61 70.90
C LEU A 7 23.29 -25.92 70.70
N GLY A 8 24.04 -25.97 69.61
CA GLY A 8 25.36 -26.59 69.63
C GLY A 8 25.53 -27.73 68.66
N MET A 9 26.13 -27.37 67.51
CA MET A 9 27.04 -28.22 66.75
C MET A 9 27.62 -29.39 67.55
N ALA A 10 27.39 -30.60 67.06
CA ALA A 10 28.34 -31.70 67.19
C ALA A 10 28.34 -32.46 65.86
N ALA A 11 29.38 -32.19 65.08
CA ALA A 11 29.74 -32.89 63.86
C ALA A 11 30.14 -34.34 64.18
N GLY A 12 29.85 -35.27 63.27
CA GLY A 12 30.28 -36.66 63.41
C GLY A 12 29.86 -37.58 62.26
N ALA A 13 30.54 -37.42 61.11
CA ALA A 13 30.89 -38.44 60.11
C ALA A 13 29.83 -39.42 59.55
N ALA A 14 29.49 -39.15 58.28
CA ALA A 14 29.54 -40.05 57.12
C ALA A 14 28.70 -41.36 57.11
N ALA A 15 27.56 -41.29 56.44
CA ALA A 15 27.06 -42.39 55.61
C ALA A 15 26.85 -41.86 54.19
N ALA A 16 27.56 -42.44 53.23
CA ALA A 16 27.50 -42.09 51.82
C ALA A 16 26.12 -42.42 51.25
N VAL A 17 25.42 -41.39 50.75
CA VAL A 17 24.31 -41.53 49.82
C VAL A 17 24.82 -40.98 48.48
N PRO A 18 24.71 -41.72 47.37
CA PRO A 18 25.12 -41.20 46.09
C PRO A 18 24.15 -40.08 45.71
N LEU A 19 24.60 -38.84 45.85
CA LEU A 19 24.00 -37.70 45.17
C LEU A 19 24.17 -37.97 43.68
N LEU A 20 23.10 -38.43 43.03
CA LEU A 20 22.92 -38.24 41.61
C LEU A 20 22.98 -36.74 41.37
N SER A 21 24.18 -36.26 41.06
CA SER A 21 24.41 -34.98 40.42
C SER A 21 23.64 -34.98 39.12
N SER A 22 22.38 -34.57 39.20
CA SER A 22 21.71 -33.89 38.12
C SER A 22 22.57 -32.67 37.80
N CYS A 23 23.55 -32.85 36.92
CA CYS A 23 24.03 -31.78 36.09
C CYS A 23 22.86 -31.37 35.19
N GLY A 24 21.89 -30.66 35.78
CA GLY A 24 21.07 -29.74 35.04
C GLY A 24 22.04 -28.74 34.43
N ARG A 25 22.45 -29.00 33.18
CA ARG A 25 22.86 -27.94 32.29
C ARG A 25 21.67 -26.98 32.25
N PHE A 26 21.72 -25.91 33.03
CA PHE A 26 21.01 -24.70 32.64
C PHE A 26 21.51 -24.41 31.21
N SER A 27 20.63 -24.54 30.21
CA SER A 27 20.95 -24.16 28.85
C SER A 27 21.33 -22.68 28.86
N GLN A 28 22.51 -22.36 28.34
CA GLN A 28 23.03 -21.00 28.20
C GLN A 28 22.24 -20.15 27.19
N ASP A 29 21.27 -20.73 26.48
CA ASP A 29 20.60 -20.11 25.36
C ASP A 29 19.18 -19.70 25.75
N GLY A 30 19.02 -18.45 26.17
CA GLY A 30 17.71 -17.77 26.13
C GLY A 30 17.18 -17.67 24.69
N PRO A 31 15.90 -17.30 24.52
CA PRO A 31 15.29 -17.29 23.19
C PRO A 31 15.97 -16.30 22.25
N ARG A 32 16.04 -16.66 20.96
CA ARG A 32 16.54 -15.76 19.89
C ARG A 32 15.47 -14.77 19.47
N ARG A 33 15.92 -13.61 19.01
CA ARG A 33 15.08 -12.51 18.52
C ARG A 33 15.55 -12.09 17.14
N ILE A 34 14.61 -11.86 16.23
CA ILE A 34 14.87 -11.26 14.93
C ILE A 34 13.95 -10.06 14.79
N ILE A 35 14.53 -8.90 14.52
CA ILE A 35 13.79 -7.67 14.22
C ILE A 35 14.03 -7.37 12.74
N VAL A 36 12.96 -7.22 11.98
CA VAL A 36 12.99 -6.84 10.57
C VAL A 36 12.28 -5.51 10.42
N MET A 37 13.04 -4.48 10.03
CA MET A 37 12.53 -3.19 9.59
C MET A 37 12.49 -3.20 8.06
N ALA A 38 11.31 -3.43 7.50
CA ALA A 38 11.06 -3.33 6.08
C ALA A 38 10.70 -1.88 5.75
N VAL A 39 11.54 -1.20 4.97
CA VAL A 39 11.35 0.20 4.62
C VAL A 39 11.14 0.28 3.11
N ASP A 40 9.90 0.52 2.70
CA ASP A 40 9.53 0.57 1.29
C ASP A 40 10.26 1.72 0.60
N GLY A 41 10.85 1.44 -0.56
CA GLY A 41 11.47 2.45 -1.39
C GLY A 41 12.71 3.15 -0.77
N MET A 42 13.39 2.51 0.19
CA MET A 42 14.63 3.02 0.76
C MET A 42 15.81 2.82 -0.21
N ASP A 43 16.15 3.88 -0.93
CA ASP A 43 17.18 3.87 -1.98
C ASP A 43 18.60 3.68 -1.41
N PRO A 44 19.36 2.65 -1.83
CA PRO A 44 20.69 2.39 -1.29
C PRO A 44 21.69 3.49 -1.64
N GLY A 45 21.54 4.19 -2.78
CA GLY A 45 22.39 5.32 -3.12
C GLY A 45 22.17 6.53 -2.21
N MET A 46 20.91 6.77 -1.81
CA MET A 46 20.55 7.77 -0.82
C MET A 46 21.13 7.44 0.56
N VAL A 47 21.01 6.19 0.99
CA VAL A 47 21.58 5.71 2.26
C VAL A 47 23.09 5.94 2.29
N GLU A 48 23.81 5.50 1.27
CA GLU A 48 25.27 5.70 1.18
C GLU A 48 25.65 7.17 1.23
N ARG A 49 24.95 8.02 0.46
CA ARG A 49 25.23 9.47 0.42
C ARG A 49 24.98 10.12 1.78
N LEU A 50 23.79 9.96 2.35
CA LEU A 50 23.42 10.62 3.60
C LEU A 50 24.22 10.07 4.80
N ALA A 51 24.57 8.78 4.82
CA ALA A 51 25.46 8.21 5.82
C ALA A 51 26.90 8.75 5.69
N GLY A 52 27.37 8.94 4.45
CA GLY A 52 28.66 9.58 4.14
C GLY A 52 28.72 11.04 4.63
N ASP A 53 27.61 11.76 4.52
CA ASP A 53 27.42 13.12 5.03
C ASP A 53 27.25 13.19 6.56
N GLY A 54 27.20 12.05 7.25
CA GLY A 54 27.06 11.96 8.71
C GLY A 54 25.63 12.11 9.23
N ARG A 55 24.61 12.10 8.36
CA ARG A 55 23.19 12.26 8.74
C ARG A 55 22.53 10.98 9.24
N LEU A 56 23.01 9.82 8.81
CA LEU A 56 22.46 8.50 9.18
C LEU A 56 23.43 7.72 10.09
N PRO A 57 23.68 8.19 11.33
CA PRO A 57 24.66 7.58 12.22
C PRO A 57 24.30 6.14 12.62
N ASN A 58 23.02 5.79 12.77
CA ASN A 58 22.62 4.46 13.22
C ASN A 58 22.73 3.42 12.09
N LEU A 59 22.30 3.74 10.88
CA LEU A 59 22.51 2.90 9.69
C LEU A 59 24.00 2.74 9.38
N ARG A 60 24.80 3.80 9.58
CA ARG A 60 26.26 3.70 9.48
C ARG A 60 26.84 2.76 10.56
N ALA A 61 26.37 2.86 11.80
CA ALA A 61 26.79 1.97 12.88
C ALA A 61 26.39 0.52 12.62
N LEU A 62 25.14 0.27 12.21
CA LEU A 62 24.61 -1.05 11.85
C LEU A 62 25.42 -1.68 10.71
N SER A 63 25.66 -0.94 9.62
CA SER A 63 26.47 -1.43 8.50
C SER A 63 27.92 -1.71 8.88
N SER A 64 28.51 -0.91 9.78
CA SER A 64 29.89 -1.11 10.25
C SER A 64 30.07 -2.29 11.21
N THR A 65 29.03 -2.65 11.96
CA THR A 65 29.07 -3.72 12.97
C THR A 65 28.52 -5.05 12.45
N GLY A 66 27.64 -5.01 11.44
CA GLY A 66 27.14 -6.15 10.70
C GLY A 66 27.60 -6.10 9.24
N GLY A 67 26.73 -5.61 8.35
CA GLY A 67 27.02 -5.47 6.93
C GLY A 67 25.99 -4.63 6.18
N PHE A 68 26.32 -4.28 4.95
CA PHE A 68 25.43 -3.61 4.00
C PHE A 68 25.65 -4.19 2.61
N SER A 69 24.58 -4.45 1.88
CA SER A 69 24.64 -5.03 0.54
C SER A 69 23.49 -4.52 -0.31
N ARG A 70 23.80 -4.14 -1.56
CA ARG A 70 22.79 -3.83 -2.56
C ARG A 70 22.22 -5.13 -3.11
N LEU A 71 20.90 -5.28 -3.09
CA LEU A 71 20.19 -6.42 -3.66
C LEU A 71 19.62 -6.05 -5.03
N ALA A 72 19.58 -7.01 -5.94
CA ALA A 72 18.75 -6.89 -7.13
C ALA A 72 17.28 -7.00 -6.73
N THR A 73 16.41 -6.20 -7.35
CA THR A 73 14.95 -6.31 -7.17
C THR A 73 14.40 -7.41 -8.08
N THR A 74 13.10 -7.70 -7.95
CA THR A 74 12.40 -8.71 -8.73
C THR A 74 12.18 -8.27 -10.18
N LEU A 75 11.83 -9.23 -11.03
CA LEU A 75 11.29 -8.98 -12.37
C LEU A 75 9.85 -9.48 -12.39
N PRO A 76 8.80 -8.63 -12.48
CA PRO A 76 8.83 -7.16 -12.56
C PRO A 76 9.32 -6.44 -11.29
N PRO A 77 9.91 -5.24 -11.42
CA PRO A 77 10.47 -4.47 -10.30
C PRO A 77 9.38 -3.60 -9.62
N GLN A 78 8.34 -4.24 -9.09
CA GLN A 78 7.21 -3.55 -8.45
C GLN A 78 7.03 -4.02 -7.01
N SER A 79 6.64 -3.13 -6.10
CA SER A 79 6.48 -3.43 -4.67
C SER A 79 5.63 -4.67 -4.37
N PRO A 80 4.43 -4.89 -4.97
CA PRO A 80 3.65 -6.09 -4.69
C PRO A 80 4.35 -7.38 -5.13
N VAL A 81 5.20 -7.31 -6.16
CA VAL A 81 5.99 -8.44 -6.65
C VAL A 81 7.16 -8.70 -5.71
N ALA A 82 7.93 -7.66 -5.38
CA ALA A 82 9.09 -7.74 -4.50
C ALA A 82 8.72 -8.21 -3.09
N TRP A 83 7.65 -7.66 -2.51
CA TRP A 83 7.16 -8.09 -1.20
C TRP A 83 6.59 -9.52 -1.23
N SER A 84 5.91 -9.94 -2.30
CA SER A 84 5.48 -11.34 -2.45
C SER A 84 6.68 -12.30 -2.55
N SER A 85 7.74 -11.89 -3.25
CA SER A 85 8.98 -12.65 -3.34
C SER A 85 9.72 -12.70 -2.00
N PHE A 86 9.75 -11.61 -1.24
CA PHE A 86 10.27 -11.59 0.13
C PHE A 86 9.49 -12.55 1.05
N ILE A 87 8.15 -12.50 0.99
CA ILE A 87 7.28 -13.32 1.83
C ILE A 87 7.48 -14.82 1.55
N THR A 88 7.62 -15.20 0.29
CA THR A 88 7.59 -16.63 -0.12
C THR A 88 8.97 -17.21 -0.40
N GLY A 89 9.99 -16.38 -0.62
CA GLY A 89 11.29 -16.79 -1.14
C GLY A 89 11.24 -17.35 -2.56
N LYS A 90 10.23 -16.98 -3.36
CA LYS A 90 9.97 -17.46 -4.72
C LYS A 90 9.67 -16.31 -5.68
N GLY A 91 9.76 -16.53 -6.98
CA GLY A 91 9.45 -15.53 -8.00
C GLY A 91 7.95 -15.48 -8.38
N PRO A 92 7.58 -14.55 -9.28
CA PRO A 92 6.22 -14.34 -9.78
C PRO A 92 5.55 -15.57 -10.37
N GLU A 93 6.35 -16.43 -11.00
CA GLU A 93 5.92 -17.71 -11.56
C GLU A 93 5.36 -18.66 -10.50
N VAL A 94 5.71 -18.47 -9.22
CA VAL A 94 5.21 -19.27 -8.11
C VAL A 94 4.15 -18.53 -7.31
N HIS A 95 4.41 -17.28 -6.88
CA HIS A 95 3.47 -16.56 -6.03
C HIS A 95 2.32 -15.90 -6.82
N GLY A 96 2.42 -15.85 -8.14
CA GLY A 96 1.35 -15.45 -9.06
C GLY A 96 1.14 -13.94 -9.19
N ILE A 97 2.01 -13.10 -8.59
CA ILE A 97 1.87 -11.63 -8.59
C ILE A 97 2.86 -11.04 -9.59
N PHE A 98 2.36 -10.25 -10.53
CA PHE A 98 3.16 -9.67 -11.63
C PHE A 98 3.03 -8.15 -11.73
N ASP A 99 2.00 -7.55 -11.13
CA ASP A 99 1.79 -6.11 -11.14
C ASP A 99 0.92 -5.70 -9.94
N PHE A 100 0.53 -4.45 -9.79
CA PHE A 100 -0.57 -4.03 -8.90
C PHE A 100 -1.94 -4.46 -9.43
N VAL A 101 -2.07 -4.57 -10.75
CA VAL A 101 -3.32 -4.89 -11.44
C VAL A 101 -3.10 -6.05 -12.39
N HIS A 102 -3.98 -7.03 -12.33
CA HIS A 102 -4.08 -8.09 -13.33
C HIS A 102 -5.31 -7.90 -14.21
N ARG A 103 -5.32 -8.57 -15.35
CA ARG A 103 -6.51 -8.70 -16.21
C ARG A 103 -7.11 -10.08 -16.08
N ASN A 104 -8.43 -10.17 -16.25
CA ASN A 104 -9.08 -11.43 -16.53
C ASN A 104 -9.09 -11.68 -18.04
N PRO A 105 -8.45 -12.75 -18.56
CA PRO A 105 -8.40 -13.00 -20.01
C PRO A 105 -9.77 -13.22 -20.67
N SER A 106 -10.81 -13.60 -19.91
CA SER A 106 -12.14 -13.90 -20.46
C SER A 106 -12.99 -12.67 -20.78
N ASP A 107 -12.70 -11.52 -20.18
CA ASP A 107 -13.46 -10.28 -20.36
C ASP A 107 -12.58 -9.00 -20.35
N ARG A 108 -11.27 -9.16 -20.15
CA ARG A 108 -10.24 -8.13 -20.03
C ARG A 108 -10.48 -7.12 -18.90
N SER A 109 -11.36 -7.43 -17.95
CA SER A 109 -11.55 -6.60 -16.76
C SER A 109 -10.28 -6.58 -15.91
N ALA A 110 -9.99 -5.41 -15.35
CA ALA A 110 -8.88 -5.20 -14.43
C ALA A 110 -9.31 -5.52 -12.99
N TYR A 111 -8.44 -6.18 -12.22
CA TYR A 111 -8.64 -6.43 -10.80
C TYR A 111 -7.33 -6.29 -10.02
N LEU A 112 -7.41 -6.03 -8.72
CA LEU A 112 -6.23 -5.95 -7.85
C LEU A 112 -5.52 -7.30 -7.82
N SER A 113 -4.23 -7.32 -8.12
CA SER A 113 -3.47 -8.57 -8.20
C SER A 113 -3.30 -9.25 -6.83
N THR A 114 -3.40 -8.49 -5.74
CA THR A 114 -3.11 -8.96 -4.38
C THR A 114 -4.31 -9.61 -3.72
N SER A 115 -5.52 -9.16 -4.03
CA SER A 115 -6.75 -9.62 -3.38
C SER A 115 -7.99 -9.38 -4.24
N VAL A 116 -9.02 -10.21 -4.02
CA VAL A 116 -10.35 -10.02 -4.62
C VAL A 116 -11.42 -10.17 -3.55
N VAL A 117 -12.52 -9.43 -3.67
CA VAL A 117 -13.70 -9.59 -2.82
C VAL A 117 -14.74 -10.39 -3.57
N GLU A 118 -14.98 -11.61 -3.13
CA GLU A 118 -15.97 -12.49 -3.76
C GLU A 118 -17.36 -12.21 -3.17
N PRO A 119 -18.40 -12.01 -4.00
CA PRO A 119 -19.76 -11.80 -3.52
C PRO A 119 -20.26 -12.97 -2.68
N GLY A 120 -21.04 -12.65 -1.64
CA GLY A 120 -21.64 -13.64 -0.77
C GLY A 120 -22.78 -14.40 -1.44
N GLY A 121 -22.47 -15.55 -2.03
CA GLY A 121 -23.40 -16.63 -2.39
C GLY A 121 -24.76 -16.21 -2.98
N ARG A 122 -25.81 -16.98 -2.64
CA ARG A 122 -27.19 -16.70 -3.07
C ARG A 122 -27.81 -15.61 -2.19
N SER A 123 -28.74 -14.84 -2.75
CA SER A 123 -29.59 -13.89 -2.01
C SER A 123 -31.06 -14.20 -2.20
N VAL A 124 -31.90 -13.77 -1.25
CA VAL A 124 -33.36 -13.79 -1.35
C VAL A 124 -33.84 -12.35 -1.48
N ASP A 125 -34.59 -12.06 -2.54
CA ASP A 125 -35.14 -10.74 -2.78
C ASP A 125 -36.54 -10.63 -2.13
N VAL A 126 -36.75 -9.60 -1.30
CA VAL A 126 -38.01 -9.28 -0.62
C VAL A 126 -38.32 -7.79 -0.83
N GLY A 127 -39.15 -7.49 -1.84
CA GLY A 127 -39.36 -6.11 -2.28
C GLY A 127 -38.05 -5.52 -2.78
N ARG A 128 -37.67 -4.32 -2.30
CA ARG A 128 -36.39 -3.68 -2.64
C ARG A 128 -35.17 -4.27 -1.93
N TRP A 129 -35.39 -5.15 -0.95
CA TRP A 129 -34.33 -5.71 -0.11
C TRP A 129 -33.79 -6.98 -0.72
N ARG A 130 -32.47 -7.05 -0.84
CA ARG A 130 -31.71 -8.24 -1.18
C ARG A 130 -31.08 -8.78 0.09
N ILE A 131 -31.60 -9.90 0.60
CA ILE A 131 -31.11 -10.52 1.83
C ILE A 131 -30.04 -11.54 1.45
N PRO A 132 -28.74 -11.27 1.72
CA PRO A 132 -27.68 -12.21 1.41
C PRO A 132 -27.77 -13.45 2.31
N LEU A 133 -27.65 -14.65 1.73
CA LEU A 133 -27.57 -15.92 2.48
C LEU A 133 -26.13 -16.27 2.87
N GLY A 134 -25.14 -15.46 2.46
CA GLY A 134 -23.73 -15.54 2.85
C GLY A 134 -23.06 -14.17 2.74
N GLY A 135 -21.99 -13.94 3.49
CA GLY A 135 -21.24 -12.69 3.45
C GLY A 135 -20.28 -12.62 2.26
N ALA A 136 -19.90 -11.40 1.83
CA ALA A 136 -18.77 -11.25 0.92
C ALA A 136 -17.49 -11.70 1.64
N HIS A 137 -16.60 -12.36 0.91
CA HIS A 137 -15.36 -12.89 1.48
C HIS A 137 -14.16 -12.40 0.66
N PRO A 138 -13.27 -11.60 1.26
CA PRO A 138 -12.02 -11.27 0.59
C PRO A 138 -11.15 -12.54 0.50
N ARG A 139 -10.39 -12.66 -0.59
CA ARG A 139 -9.47 -13.76 -0.84
C ARG A 139 -8.10 -13.23 -1.23
N LEU A 140 -7.08 -13.73 -0.56
CA LEU A 140 -5.68 -13.42 -0.85
C LEU A 140 -5.28 -14.14 -2.14
N LEU A 141 -4.70 -13.41 -3.10
CA LEU A 141 -4.28 -13.96 -4.39
C LEU A 141 -2.82 -14.40 -4.41
N ARG A 142 -2.00 -13.90 -3.48
CA ARG A 142 -0.62 -14.34 -3.30
C ARG A 142 -0.59 -15.84 -2.97
N GLN A 143 0.16 -16.60 -3.76
CA GLN A 143 0.35 -18.03 -3.56
C GLN A 143 1.72 -18.33 -2.92
N GLY A 144 1.94 -19.59 -2.58
CA GLY A 144 3.20 -20.07 -1.98
C GLY A 144 3.21 -20.02 -0.45
N THR A 145 4.14 -20.77 0.13
CA THR A 145 4.31 -20.85 1.59
C THR A 145 5.05 -19.62 2.10
N PRO A 146 4.47 -18.84 3.03
CA PRO A 146 5.17 -17.70 3.59
C PRO A 146 6.25 -18.11 4.59
N PHE A 147 7.30 -17.28 4.75
CA PHE A 147 8.46 -17.58 5.59
C PHE A 147 8.12 -17.78 7.07
N TRP A 148 7.01 -17.22 7.56
CA TRP A 148 6.61 -17.38 8.97
C TRP A 148 5.98 -18.73 9.27
N LYS A 149 5.43 -19.44 8.27
CA LYS A 149 4.83 -20.76 8.49
C LYS A 149 5.79 -21.75 9.18
N PRO A 150 7.02 -22.00 8.69
CA PRO A 150 7.93 -22.90 9.39
C PRO A 150 8.31 -22.42 10.80
N LEU A 151 8.30 -21.10 11.05
CA LEU A 151 8.56 -20.56 12.39
C LEU A 151 7.41 -20.90 13.35
N THR A 152 6.17 -20.64 12.92
CA THR A 152 4.99 -20.89 13.76
C THR A 152 4.69 -22.38 13.93
N ASP A 153 4.96 -23.21 12.90
CA ASP A 153 4.94 -24.67 13.01
C ASP A 153 5.93 -25.17 14.09
N ALA A 154 7.07 -24.48 14.25
CA ALA A 154 8.07 -24.76 15.27
C ALA A 154 7.77 -24.12 16.65
N GLY A 155 6.62 -23.45 16.78
CA GLY A 155 6.21 -22.76 18.01
C GLY A 155 6.96 -21.44 18.28
N ILE A 156 7.65 -20.89 17.27
CA ILE A 156 8.34 -19.60 17.37
C ILE A 156 7.31 -18.48 17.18
N PRO A 157 7.16 -17.53 18.13
CA PRO A 157 6.24 -16.41 17.97
C PRO A 157 6.62 -15.51 16.79
N VAL A 158 5.63 -15.10 16.00
CA VAL A 158 5.82 -14.18 14.87
C VAL A 158 4.79 -13.06 14.93
N SER A 159 5.28 -11.83 14.83
CA SER A 159 4.47 -10.60 14.77
C SER A 159 4.85 -9.80 13.54
N LEU A 160 3.88 -9.53 12.67
CA LEU A 160 4.03 -8.89 11.36
C LEU A 160 3.11 -7.67 11.33
N MET A 161 3.69 -6.48 11.52
CA MET A 161 2.95 -5.22 11.55
C MET A 161 3.00 -4.52 10.19
N ASN A 162 1.83 -4.11 9.69
CA ASN A 162 1.62 -3.53 8.37
C ASN A 162 2.16 -4.41 7.22
N LEU A 163 2.02 -5.73 7.33
CA LEU A 163 2.57 -6.68 6.36
C LEU A 163 2.03 -6.39 4.94
N PRO A 164 2.90 -6.06 3.97
CA PRO A 164 2.47 -5.80 2.59
C PRO A 164 2.00 -7.08 1.91
N VAL A 165 1.04 -6.96 0.98
CA VAL A 165 0.54 -8.07 0.13
C VAL A 165 0.00 -9.26 0.92
N ASP A 166 -0.70 -8.96 2.02
CA ASP A 166 -1.32 -9.98 2.88
C ASP A 166 -2.75 -9.57 3.27
N PHE A 167 -3.51 -8.96 2.36
CA PHE A 167 -4.94 -8.72 2.58
C PHE A 167 -5.80 -9.73 1.80
N PRO A 168 -6.81 -10.37 2.42
CA PRO A 168 -6.97 -10.50 3.88
C PRO A 168 -5.78 -11.27 4.49
N PRO A 169 -5.54 -11.14 5.81
CA PRO A 169 -4.37 -11.72 6.46
C PRO A 169 -4.39 -13.25 6.36
N ASP A 170 -3.21 -13.82 6.10
CA ASP A 170 -3.00 -15.27 6.09
C ASP A 170 -3.07 -15.85 7.51
N SER A 171 -4.30 -16.07 7.96
CA SER A 171 -4.62 -16.55 9.29
C SER A 171 -4.27 -18.03 9.54
N ALA A 172 -3.94 -18.79 8.48
CA ALA A 172 -3.72 -20.23 8.57
C ALA A 172 -2.41 -20.62 9.29
N HIS A 173 -1.54 -19.64 9.54
CA HIS A 173 -0.18 -19.89 9.99
C HIS A 173 0.13 -19.32 11.37
N GLY A 174 -0.89 -18.94 12.17
CA GLY A 174 -0.72 -18.65 13.60
C GLY A 174 0.15 -17.43 13.96
N ALA A 175 0.56 -16.63 12.98
CA ALA A 175 1.25 -15.36 13.20
C ALA A 175 0.25 -14.27 13.61
N ARG A 176 0.75 -13.26 14.35
CA ARG A 176 0.03 -12.00 14.56
C ARG A 176 0.32 -11.10 13.36
N VAL A 177 -0.70 -10.75 12.59
CA VAL A 177 -0.59 -10.00 11.34
C VAL A 177 -1.54 -8.82 11.38
N LEU A 178 -1.02 -7.63 11.12
CA LEU A 178 -1.77 -6.45 10.72
C LEU A 178 -1.46 -6.19 9.24
N THR A 179 -2.47 -6.09 8.38
CA THR A 179 -2.27 -5.94 6.94
C THR A 179 -1.80 -4.53 6.59
N GLY A 180 -0.95 -4.41 5.55
CA GLY A 180 -0.41 -3.14 5.06
C GLY A 180 -0.76 -2.90 3.60
N LEU A 181 0.26 -2.63 2.76
CA LEU A 181 0.12 -2.41 1.32
C LEU A 181 -0.77 -3.48 0.67
N GLY A 182 -1.73 -3.04 -0.15
CA GLY A 182 -2.75 -3.91 -0.75
C GLY A 182 -4.05 -4.03 0.06
N THR A 183 -4.10 -3.52 1.30
CA THR A 183 -5.37 -3.39 2.05
C THR A 183 -6.24 -2.30 1.40
N PRO A 184 -7.47 -2.63 0.96
CA PRO A 184 -8.34 -1.68 0.30
C PRO A 184 -8.97 -0.67 1.29
N ASP A 185 -9.57 0.37 0.74
CA ASP A 185 -10.45 1.27 1.49
C ASP A 185 -11.81 0.60 1.81
N ILE A 186 -12.73 1.33 2.45
CA ILE A 186 -14.05 0.78 2.82
C ILE A 186 -14.91 0.38 1.60
N THR A 187 -14.60 0.90 0.42
CA THR A 187 -15.30 0.62 -0.84
C THR A 187 -14.71 -0.56 -1.60
N GLY A 188 -13.59 -1.12 -1.14
CA GLY A 188 -12.86 -2.17 -1.84
C GLY A 188 -11.85 -1.66 -2.88
N SER A 189 -11.59 -0.35 -2.92
CA SER A 189 -10.70 0.30 -3.88
C SER A 189 -9.33 0.66 -3.26
N GLN A 190 -8.43 1.23 -4.07
CA GLN A 190 -7.17 1.84 -3.58
C GLN A 190 -7.38 3.28 -3.06
N GLY A 191 -8.62 3.65 -2.73
CA GLY A 191 -9.02 4.89 -2.07
C GLY A 191 -9.12 6.10 -2.99
N SER A 192 -10.24 6.80 -2.88
CA SER A 192 -10.51 8.09 -3.51
C SER A 192 -10.83 9.13 -2.45
N PHE A 193 -10.23 10.32 -2.53
CA PHE A 193 -10.61 11.41 -1.63
C PHE A 193 -11.96 12.02 -2.00
N SER A 194 -12.54 12.77 -1.06
CA SER A 194 -13.65 13.68 -1.33
C SER A 194 -13.20 15.11 -1.07
N PHE A 195 -13.53 16.03 -1.96
CA PHE A 195 -13.22 17.44 -1.81
C PHE A 195 -14.49 18.26 -2.02
N TYR A 196 -14.78 19.17 -1.11
CA TYR A 196 -15.99 19.98 -1.10
C TYR A 196 -15.59 21.44 -1.23
N THR A 197 -16.07 22.12 -2.27
CA THR A 197 -15.71 23.52 -2.52
C THR A 197 -16.84 24.33 -3.14
N ASP A 198 -16.84 25.63 -2.87
CA ASP A 198 -17.67 26.61 -3.59
C ASP A 198 -16.90 27.36 -4.69
N ASP A 199 -15.65 26.98 -5.00
CA ASP A 199 -14.88 27.49 -6.13
C ASP A 199 -15.38 26.88 -7.45
N PRO A 200 -16.01 27.66 -8.36
CA PRO A 200 -16.50 27.16 -9.63
C PRO A 200 -15.40 26.67 -10.58
N MET A 201 -14.13 27.07 -10.37
CA MET A 201 -13.01 26.69 -11.22
C MET A 201 -12.42 25.32 -10.89
N GLN A 202 -12.64 24.82 -9.67
CA GLN A 202 -12.12 23.52 -9.22
C GLN A 202 -13.12 22.37 -9.39
N ILE A 203 -14.39 22.71 -9.66
CA ILE A 203 -15.41 21.72 -10.00
C ILE A 203 -14.98 21.04 -11.30
N SER A 204 -14.51 19.81 -11.19
CA SER A 204 -14.08 18.97 -12.32
C SER A 204 -14.84 17.66 -12.31
N ASP A 205 -14.99 17.09 -13.51
CA ASP A 205 -15.60 15.78 -13.71
C ASP A 205 -14.79 14.68 -12.99
N ASP A 206 -15.47 13.59 -12.63
CA ASP A 206 -15.01 12.43 -11.83
C ASP A 206 -13.85 11.63 -12.48
N THR A 207 -12.72 12.29 -12.67
CA THR A 207 -11.53 11.75 -13.33
C THR A 207 -10.46 11.43 -12.29
N GLY A 208 -10.33 10.13 -11.98
CA GLY A 208 -9.20 9.49 -11.30
C GLY A 208 -8.80 10.01 -9.91
N GLY A 209 -8.96 9.18 -8.88
CA GLY A 209 -8.31 9.33 -7.57
C GLY A 209 -9.04 10.18 -6.53
N GLY A 210 -10.17 10.80 -6.86
CA GLY A 210 -11.00 11.56 -5.93
C GLY A 210 -12.16 12.28 -6.59
N THR A 211 -13.18 12.63 -5.81
CA THR A 211 -14.39 13.33 -6.26
C THR A 211 -14.38 14.76 -5.73
N VAL A 212 -14.59 15.73 -6.63
CA VAL A 212 -14.77 17.14 -6.26
C VAL A 212 -16.26 17.47 -6.34
N THR A 213 -16.82 17.90 -5.21
CA THR A 213 -18.25 18.17 -5.03
C THR A 213 -18.45 19.66 -4.80
N ALA A 214 -19.30 20.27 -5.61
CA ALA A 214 -19.72 21.64 -5.41
C ALA A 214 -20.63 21.74 -4.18
N VAL A 215 -20.33 22.66 -3.26
CA VAL A 215 -21.19 23.00 -2.12
C VAL A 215 -21.62 24.45 -2.19
N ARG A 216 -22.70 24.79 -1.49
CA ARG A 216 -23.27 26.15 -1.50
C ARG A 216 -23.64 26.57 -0.09
N ASP A 217 -23.34 27.83 0.22
CA ASP A 217 -23.81 28.50 1.42
C ASP A 217 -25.34 28.62 1.38
N ASP A 218 -26.01 28.23 2.45
CA ASP A 218 -27.45 28.38 2.65
C ASP A 218 -27.88 29.83 2.96
N GLY A 219 -26.91 30.75 3.07
CA GLY A 219 -27.09 32.15 3.41
C GLY A 219 -26.78 32.47 4.88
N THR A 220 -26.38 31.48 5.66
CA THR A 220 -26.00 31.61 7.08
C THR A 220 -24.52 31.34 7.34
N GLY A 221 -23.75 31.03 6.30
CA GLY A 221 -22.38 30.51 6.41
C GLY A 221 -22.36 28.99 6.60
N THR A 222 -23.48 28.30 6.38
CA THR A 222 -23.60 26.85 6.54
C THR A 222 -23.70 26.15 5.18
N TYR A 223 -22.99 25.05 5.05
CA TYR A 223 -22.87 24.24 3.84
C TYR A 223 -23.27 22.81 4.17
N ASP A 224 -24.35 22.33 3.55
CA ASP A 224 -24.77 20.92 3.64
C ASP A 224 -24.15 20.09 2.51
N PHE A 225 -23.66 18.90 2.84
CA PHE A 225 -23.08 17.99 1.87
C PHE A 225 -23.25 16.52 2.31
N ARG A 226 -23.10 15.63 1.33
CA ARG A 226 -23.21 14.19 1.55
C ARG A 226 -21.86 13.51 1.40
N ILE A 227 -21.52 12.67 2.37
CA ILE A 227 -20.35 11.79 2.31
C ILE A 227 -20.82 10.43 1.81
N TYR A 228 -20.16 9.92 0.77
CA TYR A 228 -20.50 8.63 0.18
C TYR A 228 -19.56 7.53 0.68
N GLY A 229 -20.14 6.40 1.07
CA GLY A 229 -19.44 5.24 1.59
C GLY A 229 -19.54 4.02 0.67
N PRO A 230 -19.53 2.80 1.22
CA PRO A 230 -19.62 1.57 0.42
C PRO A 230 -20.98 1.40 -0.25
N ARG A 231 -21.03 0.56 -1.28
CA ARG A 231 -22.29 0.15 -1.93
C ARG A 231 -23.14 -0.68 -0.97
N ASN A 232 -24.43 -0.38 -0.89
CA ASN A 232 -25.39 -1.09 -0.07
C ASN A 232 -25.92 -2.33 -0.79
N THR A 233 -25.22 -3.45 -0.65
CA THR A 233 -25.59 -4.73 -1.27
C THR A 233 -26.89 -5.34 -0.74
N PHE A 234 -27.48 -4.78 0.34
CA PHE A 234 -28.78 -5.19 0.85
C PHE A 234 -29.96 -4.61 0.06
N LEU A 235 -29.70 -3.73 -0.92
CA LEU A 235 -30.72 -3.13 -1.77
C LEU A 235 -30.52 -3.53 -3.23
N GLU A 236 -31.62 -3.63 -3.98
CA GLU A 236 -31.59 -3.79 -5.43
C GLU A 236 -30.75 -2.67 -6.08
N GLY A 237 -29.91 -3.03 -7.06
CA GLY A 237 -29.00 -2.10 -7.73
C GLY A 237 -27.76 -1.71 -6.91
N ALA A 238 -27.67 -2.12 -5.64
CA ALA A 238 -26.56 -1.82 -4.73
C ALA A 238 -26.15 -0.33 -4.70
N PRO A 239 -27.09 0.60 -4.42
CA PRO A 239 -26.81 2.03 -4.41
C PRO A 239 -25.73 2.38 -3.37
N GLN A 240 -25.00 3.47 -3.60
CA GLN A 240 -23.98 3.92 -2.67
C GLN A 240 -24.61 4.41 -1.36
N ALA A 241 -24.16 3.90 -0.22
CA ALA A 241 -24.57 4.41 1.07
C ALA A 241 -24.00 5.82 1.26
N GLY A 242 -24.68 6.66 2.03
CA GLY A 242 -24.17 7.98 2.34
C GLY A 242 -24.73 8.56 3.62
N VAL A 243 -24.00 9.53 4.17
CA VAL A 243 -24.28 10.21 5.43
C VAL A 243 -24.36 11.71 5.14
N GLU A 244 -25.37 12.36 5.69
CA GLU A 244 -25.47 13.83 5.66
C GLU A 244 -24.47 14.43 6.66
N ALA A 245 -23.80 15.49 6.24
CA ALA A 245 -22.88 16.28 7.04
C ALA A 245 -23.11 17.77 6.75
N SER A 246 -22.80 18.61 7.73
CA SER A 246 -22.85 20.06 7.60
C SER A 246 -21.53 20.68 8.02
N LEU A 247 -21.23 21.85 7.47
CA LEU A 247 -20.11 22.69 7.87
C LEU A 247 -20.57 24.14 8.02
N THR A 248 -20.35 24.73 9.19
CA THR A 248 -20.60 26.14 9.47
C THR A 248 -19.28 26.90 9.53
N VAL A 249 -19.11 27.90 8.67
CA VAL A 249 -17.87 28.68 8.52
C VAL A 249 -17.94 29.96 9.34
N ASP A 250 -16.92 30.21 10.17
CA ASP A 250 -16.64 31.52 10.75
C ASP A 250 -15.44 32.14 10.04
N ARG A 251 -15.73 32.97 9.02
CA ARG A 251 -14.70 33.64 8.22
C ARG A 251 -13.89 34.66 9.04
N ALA A 252 -14.49 35.26 10.08
CA ALA A 252 -13.77 36.20 10.94
C ALA A 252 -12.74 35.49 11.82
N ALA A 253 -13.06 34.27 12.27
CA ALA A 253 -12.13 33.41 13.00
C ALA A 253 -11.18 32.62 12.09
N GLY A 254 -11.45 32.55 10.78
CA GLY A 254 -10.65 31.78 9.83
C GLY A 254 -10.80 30.27 10.01
N GLY A 255 -11.98 29.80 10.41
CA GLY A 255 -12.22 28.39 10.73
C GLY A 255 -13.65 27.94 10.47
N ALA A 256 -13.92 26.67 10.74
CA ALA A 256 -15.23 26.07 10.55
C ALA A 256 -15.52 24.97 11.57
N LEU A 257 -16.81 24.75 11.79
CA LEU A 257 -17.35 23.64 12.59
C LEU A 257 -17.99 22.63 11.64
N ILE A 258 -17.59 21.36 11.72
CA ILE A 258 -18.12 20.23 10.94
C ILE A 258 -18.97 19.36 11.86
N GLU A 259 -20.16 18.98 11.40
CA GLU A 259 -21.02 18.00 12.08
C GLU A 259 -21.26 16.79 11.17
N VAL A 260 -20.91 15.60 11.65
CA VAL A 260 -21.08 14.34 10.89
C VAL A 260 -21.24 13.16 11.85
N SER A 261 -22.20 12.28 11.60
CA SER A 261 -22.44 11.07 12.44
C SER A 261 -22.57 11.35 13.95
N GLY A 262 -23.05 12.55 14.33
CA GLY A 262 -23.16 12.97 15.73
C GLY A 262 -21.84 13.41 16.38
N GLU A 263 -20.75 13.47 15.61
CA GLU A 263 -19.49 14.10 16.01
C GLU A 263 -19.46 15.57 15.58
N THR A 264 -18.90 16.44 16.42
CA THR A 264 -18.64 17.85 16.13
C THR A 264 -17.13 18.09 16.14
N ILE A 265 -16.61 18.72 15.08
CA ILE A 265 -15.19 18.98 14.86
C ILE A 265 -15.03 20.47 14.59
N VAL A 266 -14.04 21.12 15.18
CA VAL A 266 -13.70 22.52 14.89
C VAL A 266 -12.28 22.54 14.32
N LEU A 267 -12.11 23.21 13.18
CA LEU A 267 -10.82 23.35 12.50
C LEU A 267 -10.59 24.82 12.12
N ALA A 268 -9.37 25.30 12.28
CA ALA A 268 -8.88 26.48 11.57
C ALA A 268 -8.43 26.11 10.15
N ALA A 269 -8.34 27.11 9.26
CA ALA A 269 -7.78 26.89 7.92
C ALA A 269 -6.33 26.35 8.02
N GLY A 270 -6.01 25.34 7.20
CA GLY A 270 -4.78 24.56 7.22
C GLY A 270 -4.75 23.43 8.26
N GLU A 271 -5.77 23.26 9.10
CA GLU A 271 -5.76 22.22 10.14
C GLU A 271 -6.39 20.90 9.69
N TRP A 272 -5.77 19.82 10.18
CA TRP A 272 -6.25 18.45 10.05
C TRP A 272 -7.03 18.02 11.29
N SER A 273 -8.13 17.29 11.08
CA SER A 273 -8.84 16.63 12.18
C SER A 273 -8.09 15.41 12.69
N ARG A 274 -8.44 14.96 13.91
CA ARG A 274 -8.24 13.55 14.31
C ARG A 274 -8.99 12.61 13.35
N TRP A 275 -8.76 11.31 13.47
CA TRP A 275 -9.65 10.33 12.85
C TRP A 275 -11.10 10.50 13.35
N VAL A 276 -12.03 10.62 12.41
CA VAL A 276 -13.47 10.77 12.64
C VAL A 276 -14.15 9.47 12.22
N ARG A 277 -15.06 8.94 13.05
CA ARG A 277 -15.79 7.72 12.73
C ARG A 277 -17.07 8.10 11.99
N ILE A 278 -17.22 7.59 10.77
CA ILE A 278 -18.37 7.89 9.90
C ILE A 278 -19.18 6.61 9.75
N ARG A 279 -20.42 6.65 10.24
CA ARG A 279 -21.31 5.47 10.29
C ARG A 279 -22.29 5.47 9.14
N PHE A 280 -22.20 4.45 8.29
CA PHE A 280 -23.13 4.21 7.19
C PHE A 280 -24.13 3.11 7.56
N ASP A 281 -25.40 3.47 7.72
CA ASP A 281 -26.45 2.47 7.92
C ASP A 281 -26.80 1.80 6.59
N LEU A 282 -26.59 0.48 6.51
CA LEU A 282 -26.94 -0.34 5.35
C LEU A 282 -28.38 -0.87 5.47
N VAL A 283 -28.76 -1.24 6.68
CA VAL A 283 -30.14 -1.58 7.05
C VAL A 283 -30.43 -0.83 8.36
N PRO A 284 -31.33 0.16 8.35
CA PRO A 284 -31.60 0.99 9.53
C PRO A 284 -31.86 0.17 10.79
N GLY A 285 -31.06 0.39 11.84
CA GLY A 285 -31.16 -0.31 13.13
C GLY A 285 -30.71 -1.77 13.15
N ILE A 286 -30.26 -2.34 12.02
CA ILE A 286 -29.90 -3.77 11.90
C ILE A 286 -28.44 -3.94 11.48
N ALA A 287 -27.99 -3.23 10.44
CA ALA A 287 -26.66 -3.39 9.87
C ALA A 287 -26.07 -2.04 9.47
N SER A 288 -24.81 -1.84 9.82
CA SER A 288 -24.05 -0.64 9.52
C SER A 288 -22.59 -0.97 9.27
N VAL A 289 -21.93 -0.11 8.54
CA VAL A 289 -20.47 -0.12 8.39
C VAL A 289 -19.92 1.18 8.97
N VAL A 290 -18.84 1.08 9.74
CA VAL A 290 -18.13 2.25 10.25
C VAL A 290 -16.83 2.39 9.47
N ALA A 291 -16.64 3.57 8.90
CA ALA A 291 -15.38 3.98 8.29
C ALA A 291 -14.69 5.02 9.16
N ILE A 292 -13.40 5.23 8.91
CA ILE A 292 -12.64 6.36 9.46
C ILE A 292 -12.19 7.29 8.34
N GLY A 293 -12.22 8.59 8.60
CA GLY A 293 -11.73 9.64 7.70
C GLY A 293 -11.09 10.80 8.47
N ARG A 294 -10.24 11.57 7.80
CA ARG A 294 -9.70 12.83 8.30
C ARG A 294 -10.13 13.97 7.40
N PHE A 295 -10.58 15.06 8.02
CA PHE A 295 -10.82 16.31 7.34
C PHE A 295 -9.57 17.18 7.36
N CYS A 296 -9.36 17.95 6.29
CA CYS A 296 -8.48 19.10 6.26
C CYS A 296 -9.29 20.29 5.77
N LEU A 297 -9.35 21.35 6.57
CA LEU A 297 -9.96 22.61 6.15
C LEU A 297 -8.90 23.41 5.41
N CYS A 298 -8.75 23.23 4.10
CA CYS A 298 -7.67 23.83 3.33
C CYS A 298 -7.81 25.37 3.28
N SER A 299 -9.02 25.85 3.03
CA SER A 299 -9.32 27.27 2.95
C SER A 299 -10.76 27.57 3.36
N VAL A 300 -10.96 28.76 3.93
CA VAL A 300 -12.28 29.38 4.07
C VAL A 300 -12.41 30.67 3.26
N GLU A 301 -11.32 31.19 2.68
CA GLU A 301 -11.31 32.41 1.86
C GLU A 301 -10.22 32.36 0.76
N PRO A 302 -10.51 32.83 -0.48
CA PRO A 302 -11.77 33.41 -0.93
C PRO A 302 -12.89 32.36 -1.08
N PHE A 303 -12.52 31.10 -1.28
CA PHE A 303 -13.45 29.98 -1.40
C PHE A 303 -13.29 29.02 -0.22
N LEU A 304 -14.37 28.33 0.10
CA LEU A 304 -14.37 27.18 0.99
C LEU A 304 -13.71 26.00 0.26
N GLU A 305 -12.77 25.35 0.94
CA GLU A 305 -12.09 24.15 0.47
C GLU A 305 -11.96 23.18 1.64
N LEU A 306 -12.74 22.11 1.60
CA LEU A 306 -12.75 21.05 2.61
C LEU A 306 -12.36 19.72 1.97
N TYR A 307 -11.21 19.20 2.37
CA TYR A 307 -10.76 17.87 1.99
C TYR A 307 -11.21 16.83 3.02
N LEU A 308 -11.59 15.65 2.54
CA LEU A 308 -11.82 14.43 3.32
C LEU A 308 -10.98 13.30 2.71
N SER A 309 -10.13 12.70 3.54
CA SER A 309 -9.28 11.57 3.15
C SER A 309 -10.12 10.39 2.64
N PRO A 310 -9.55 9.50 1.81
CA PRO A 310 -10.19 8.23 1.48
C PRO A 310 -10.68 7.51 2.73
N LEU A 311 -11.91 7.01 2.69
CA LEU A 311 -12.56 6.37 3.83
C LEU A 311 -11.96 4.99 4.09
N GLN A 312 -11.33 4.80 5.25
CA GLN A 312 -10.65 3.56 5.59
C GLN A 312 -11.50 2.70 6.53
N MET A 313 -11.13 1.43 6.67
CA MET A 313 -11.79 0.55 7.64
C MET A 313 -11.45 1.00 9.06
N ASP A 314 -12.45 1.04 9.94
CA ASP A 314 -12.25 1.31 11.35
C ASP A 314 -11.46 0.16 12.00
N PRO A 315 -10.26 0.38 12.57
CA PRO A 315 -9.45 -0.70 13.14
C PRO A 315 -10.09 -1.37 14.37
N VAL A 316 -11.03 -0.70 15.05
CA VAL A 316 -11.75 -1.24 16.21
C VAL A 316 -12.84 -2.23 15.79
N ASP A 317 -13.49 -1.97 14.66
CA ASP A 317 -14.61 -2.76 14.12
C ASP A 317 -14.55 -2.79 12.58
N PRO A 318 -13.55 -3.49 12.00
CA PRO A 318 -13.28 -3.39 10.58
C PRO A 318 -14.31 -4.18 9.76
N ALA A 319 -14.79 -3.59 8.67
CA ALA A 319 -15.79 -4.22 7.80
C ALA A 319 -15.28 -5.48 7.06
N MET A 320 -13.95 -5.62 6.94
CA MET A 320 -13.26 -6.78 6.40
C MET A 320 -12.05 -7.12 7.30
N PRO A 321 -11.56 -8.37 7.33
CA PRO A 321 -10.45 -8.76 8.19
C PRO A 321 -9.15 -8.07 7.77
N ILE A 322 -8.73 -7.06 8.53
CA ILE A 322 -7.43 -6.37 8.39
C ILE A 322 -6.37 -6.89 9.36
N SER A 323 -6.72 -7.85 10.22
CA SER A 323 -5.78 -8.44 11.16
C SER A 323 -6.08 -9.92 11.46
N SER A 324 -5.04 -10.65 11.80
CA SER A 324 -5.09 -12.02 12.30
C SER A 324 -4.21 -12.13 13.54
N PRO A 325 -4.71 -12.61 14.69
CA PRO A 325 -6.12 -12.85 14.97
C PRO A 325 -6.93 -11.55 14.87
N GLY A 326 -8.22 -11.64 14.55
CA GLY A 326 -9.06 -10.47 14.25
C GLY A 326 -9.22 -9.45 15.38
N TRP A 327 -8.85 -9.80 16.62
CA TRP A 327 -8.83 -8.85 17.74
C TRP A 327 -7.59 -7.94 17.75
N LEU A 328 -6.53 -8.26 17.00
CA LEU A 328 -5.26 -7.55 17.04
C LEU A 328 -5.41 -6.08 16.65
N SER A 329 -6.10 -5.76 15.55
CA SER A 329 -6.30 -4.37 15.12
C SER A 329 -7.08 -3.56 16.16
N ARG A 330 -8.05 -4.20 16.82
CA ARG A 330 -8.85 -3.57 17.86
C ARG A 330 -8.03 -3.26 19.09
N ASP A 331 -7.24 -4.22 19.58
CA ASP A 331 -6.39 -4.02 20.76
C ASP A 331 -5.35 -2.92 20.50
N LEU A 332 -4.71 -2.94 19.33
CA LEU A 332 -3.79 -1.88 18.92
C LEU A 332 -4.48 -0.51 18.88
N ALA A 333 -5.70 -0.42 18.35
CA ALA A 333 -6.43 0.84 18.28
C ALA A 333 -6.89 1.33 19.66
N MET A 334 -7.21 0.43 20.60
CA MET A 334 -7.55 0.81 21.97
C MET A 334 -6.33 1.32 22.76
N GLU A 335 -5.14 0.75 22.51
CA GLU A 335 -3.92 1.13 23.23
C GLU A 335 -3.21 2.34 22.61
N LEU A 336 -3.18 2.42 21.29
CA LEU A 336 -2.44 3.44 20.55
C LEU A 336 -3.37 4.54 20.00
N GLY A 337 -4.69 4.37 20.06
CA GLY A 337 -5.63 5.21 19.33
C GLY A 337 -5.77 4.77 17.87
N THR A 338 -6.76 5.33 17.18
CA THR A 338 -7.05 5.02 15.77
C THR A 338 -5.85 5.32 14.87
N PHE A 339 -5.62 4.45 13.89
CA PHE A 339 -4.55 4.53 12.91
C PHE A 339 -5.04 4.16 11.51
N SER A 340 -4.30 4.54 10.48
CA SER A 340 -4.61 4.23 9.08
C SER A 340 -4.58 2.73 8.81
N THR A 341 -5.60 2.20 8.12
CA THR A 341 -5.74 0.78 7.77
C THR A 341 -5.61 0.50 6.28
N LYS A 342 -5.68 1.55 5.44
CA LYS A 342 -5.50 1.45 3.98
C LYS A 342 -4.04 1.24 3.63
N GLY A 343 -3.76 0.45 2.58
CA GLY A 343 -2.40 0.14 2.14
C GLY A 343 -1.57 1.34 1.66
N PHE A 344 -2.22 2.40 1.14
CA PHE A 344 -1.59 3.67 0.79
C PHE A 344 -2.31 4.83 1.51
N PRO A 345 -1.89 5.14 2.74
CA PRO A 345 -2.58 6.10 3.58
C PRO A 345 -2.28 7.57 3.24
N GLU A 346 -1.07 7.91 2.78
CA GLU A 346 -0.77 9.24 2.24
C GLU A 346 -1.40 9.45 0.84
N ASP A 347 -2.13 10.54 0.65
CA ASP A 347 -2.93 10.77 -0.55
C ASP A 347 -2.14 11.52 -1.63
N THR A 348 -1.26 10.77 -2.30
CA THR A 348 -0.45 11.28 -3.41
C THR A 348 -1.30 11.80 -4.58
N LYS A 349 -2.56 11.35 -4.71
CA LYS A 349 -3.47 11.78 -5.78
C LYS A 349 -4.05 13.15 -5.49
N ALA A 350 -4.42 13.44 -4.25
CA ALA A 350 -4.87 14.76 -3.83
C ALA A 350 -3.79 15.83 -4.09
N LEU A 351 -2.53 15.55 -3.72
CA LEU A 351 -1.40 16.43 -4.03
C LEU A 351 -1.19 16.58 -5.54
N SER A 352 -1.20 15.48 -6.29
CA SER A 352 -0.98 15.52 -7.75
C SER A 352 -2.06 16.30 -8.50
N ARG A 353 -3.28 16.37 -7.95
CA ARG A 353 -4.40 17.15 -8.48
C ARG A 353 -4.43 18.60 -7.98
N GLY A 354 -3.53 18.98 -7.08
CA GLY A 354 -3.49 20.31 -6.47
C GLY A 354 -4.61 20.56 -5.46
N VAL A 355 -5.28 19.51 -4.97
CA VAL A 355 -6.30 19.59 -3.91
C VAL A 355 -5.66 19.82 -2.55
N LEU A 356 -4.50 19.20 -2.32
CA LEU A 356 -3.64 19.50 -1.19
C LEU A 356 -2.41 20.25 -1.69
N SER A 357 -2.00 21.29 -0.97
CA SER A 357 -0.70 21.90 -1.11
C SER A 357 0.41 20.99 -0.60
N ASP A 358 1.66 21.32 -0.94
CA ASP A 358 2.83 20.60 -0.43
C ASP A 358 2.86 20.59 1.12
N ALA A 359 2.45 21.68 1.77
CA ALA A 359 2.45 21.77 3.23
C ALA A 359 1.38 20.86 3.86
N GLU A 360 0.13 20.95 3.37
CA GLU A 360 -0.96 20.13 3.90
C GLU A 360 -0.73 18.64 3.68
N TYR A 361 -0.15 18.26 2.53
CA TYR A 361 0.25 16.89 2.28
C TYR A 361 1.40 16.43 3.20
N ILE A 362 2.39 17.29 3.47
CA ILE A 362 3.46 16.97 4.44
C ILE A 362 2.87 16.75 5.83
N ASP A 363 1.92 17.57 6.26
CA ASP A 363 1.24 17.38 7.56
C ASP A 363 0.51 16.04 7.61
N GLN A 364 -0.19 15.65 6.53
CA GLN A 364 -0.78 14.32 6.42
C GLN A 364 0.27 13.20 6.51
N ALA A 365 1.37 13.31 5.77
CA ALA A 365 2.44 12.32 5.76
C ALA A 365 3.09 12.18 7.14
N LEU A 366 3.23 13.28 7.89
CA LEU A 366 3.73 13.25 9.27
C LEU A 366 2.74 12.58 10.23
N LEU A 367 1.43 12.84 10.11
CA LEU A 367 0.41 12.15 10.91
C LEU A 367 0.44 10.63 10.68
N VAL A 368 0.62 10.19 9.43
CA VAL A 368 0.76 8.77 9.10
C VAL A 368 2.07 8.19 9.65
N LEU A 369 3.20 8.89 9.48
CA LEU A 369 4.48 8.44 10.00
C LEU A 369 4.43 8.26 11.52
N GLU A 370 3.83 9.20 12.25
CA GLU A 370 3.64 9.10 13.70
C GLU A 370 2.79 7.89 14.10
N GLU A 371 1.79 7.50 13.31
CA GLU A 371 1.03 6.26 13.51
C GLU A 371 1.92 5.02 13.34
N GLN A 372 2.73 4.97 12.29
CA GLN A 372 3.66 3.85 12.04
C GLN A 372 4.73 3.75 13.13
N GLU A 373 5.28 4.88 13.57
CA GLU A 373 6.25 4.91 14.66
C GLU A 373 5.68 4.39 15.99
N ARG A 374 4.43 4.74 16.31
CA ARG A 374 3.76 4.22 17.52
C ARG A 374 3.54 2.71 17.43
N LEU A 375 3.10 2.20 16.28
CA LEU A 375 2.95 0.76 16.04
C LEU A 375 4.30 0.03 16.14
N PHE A 376 5.37 0.60 15.60
CA PHE A 376 6.72 0.04 15.67
C PHE A 376 7.22 -0.04 17.11
N ARG A 377 7.17 1.08 17.85
CA ARG A 377 7.59 1.14 19.26
C ARG A 377 6.77 0.19 20.14
N HIS A 378 5.46 0.08 19.87
CA HIS A 378 4.61 -0.90 20.54
C HIS A 378 5.08 -2.34 20.26
N GLY A 379 5.41 -2.67 19.01
CA GLY A 379 5.94 -3.99 18.64
C GLY A 379 7.30 -4.33 19.27
N LEU A 380 8.16 -3.32 19.50
CA LEU A 380 9.44 -3.48 20.20
C LEU A 380 9.25 -3.61 21.72
N ASN A 381 8.28 -2.90 22.29
CA ASN A 381 8.03 -2.92 23.73
C ASN A 381 7.60 -4.32 24.17
N GLY A 382 8.35 -4.90 25.11
CA GLY A 382 8.04 -6.27 25.56
C GLY A 382 8.46 -7.37 24.59
N PHE A 383 9.15 -7.09 23.48
CA PHE A 383 9.64 -8.14 22.57
C PHE A 383 10.72 -8.99 23.27
N ARG A 384 10.46 -10.30 23.43
CA ARG A 384 11.34 -11.23 24.18
C ARG A 384 11.87 -12.38 23.34
N GLU A 385 11.16 -12.81 22.31
CA GLU A 385 11.52 -13.97 21.50
C GLU A 385 10.85 -13.95 20.13
N GLY A 386 11.42 -14.70 19.19
CA GLY A 386 10.81 -14.94 17.89
C GLY A 386 11.14 -13.86 16.86
N LEU A 387 10.17 -13.55 16.01
CA LEU A 387 10.34 -12.61 14.89
C LEU A 387 9.35 -11.45 15.01
N ALA A 388 9.87 -10.23 14.98
CA ALA A 388 9.11 -9.00 14.83
C ALA A 388 9.44 -8.37 13.47
N PHE A 389 8.43 -8.18 12.64
CA PHE A 389 8.51 -7.48 11.36
C PHE A 389 7.66 -6.22 11.43
N HIS A 390 8.21 -5.11 10.96
CA HIS A 390 7.46 -3.87 10.79
C HIS A 390 7.76 -3.27 9.43
N TYR A 391 6.71 -2.91 8.70
CA TYR A 391 6.79 -2.26 7.40
C TYR A 391 6.49 -0.77 7.50
N PHE A 392 7.38 0.04 6.92
CA PHE A 392 7.26 1.49 6.78
C PHE A 392 7.01 1.86 5.32
N THR A 393 5.91 2.55 5.04
CA THR A 393 5.55 3.00 3.68
C THR A 393 6.00 4.42 3.38
N SER A 394 6.31 5.21 4.42
CA SER A 394 6.40 6.66 4.29
C SER A 394 7.58 7.12 3.43
N LEU A 395 8.67 6.35 3.28
CA LEU A 395 9.72 6.74 2.33
C LEU A 395 9.23 6.62 0.88
N ASP A 396 8.66 5.49 0.49
CA ASP A 396 8.18 5.25 -0.88
C ASP A 396 7.19 6.31 -1.37
N LEU A 397 6.07 6.49 -0.65
CA LEU A 397 5.01 7.39 -1.07
C LEU A 397 5.47 8.85 -1.15
N ASN A 398 6.34 9.27 -0.22
CA ASN A 398 6.87 10.63 -0.22
C ASN A 398 7.97 10.82 -1.26
N MET A 399 8.78 9.81 -1.54
CA MET A 399 9.74 9.83 -2.65
C MET A 399 9.02 9.96 -3.99
N HIS A 400 7.89 9.28 -4.20
CA HIS A 400 7.10 9.41 -5.43
C HIS A 400 6.69 10.85 -5.76
N VAL A 401 6.42 11.69 -4.75
CA VAL A 401 5.96 13.07 -4.94
C VAL A 401 7.08 14.11 -4.78
N PHE A 402 7.97 13.94 -3.80
CA PHE A 402 9.00 14.91 -3.44
C PHE A 402 10.38 14.59 -4.00
N TYR A 403 10.57 13.54 -4.80
CA TYR A 403 11.82 13.39 -5.56
C TYR A 403 12.13 14.64 -6.41
N ARG A 404 11.09 15.35 -6.86
CA ARG A 404 11.19 16.63 -7.58
C ARG A 404 11.93 17.73 -6.79
N ALA A 405 12.02 17.61 -5.47
CA ALA A 405 12.81 18.50 -4.61
C ALA A 405 14.31 18.34 -4.81
N MET A 406 14.74 17.12 -5.17
CA MET A 406 16.14 16.74 -5.29
C MET A 406 16.61 16.67 -6.76
N ASP A 407 15.68 16.48 -7.71
CA ASP A 407 16.01 16.48 -9.14
C ASP A 407 15.91 17.90 -9.74
N PHE A 408 17.06 18.55 -9.94
CA PHE A 408 17.11 19.88 -10.56
C PHE A 408 16.52 19.90 -11.99
N LEU A 409 16.48 18.75 -12.67
CA LEU A 409 15.95 18.61 -14.03
C LEU A 409 14.50 18.09 -14.05
N SER A 410 13.83 18.04 -12.91
CA SER A 410 12.42 17.65 -12.83
C SER A 410 11.54 18.60 -13.65
N PRO A 411 10.60 18.09 -14.47
CA PRO A 411 9.61 18.93 -15.15
C PRO A 411 8.46 19.36 -14.23
N ALA A 412 8.34 18.78 -13.03
CA ALA A 412 7.31 19.14 -12.07
C ALA A 412 7.59 20.52 -11.44
N PRO A 413 6.56 21.20 -10.88
CA PRO A 413 6.74 22.46 -10.19
C PRO A 413 7.84 22.41 -9.14
N ARG A 414 8.59 23.51 -9.02
CA ARG A 414 9.62 23.65 -7.98
C ARG A 414 8.96 23.64 -6.61
N VAL A 415 9.54 22.86 -5.70
CA VAL A 415 9.16 22.89 -4.29
C VAL A 415 9.85 24.06 -3.58
N SER A 416 9.25 24.53 -2.50
CA SER A 416 9.82 25.56 -1.63
C SER A 416 9.51 25.25 -0.16
N GLY A 417 10.10 25.99 0.77
CA GLY A 417 9.86 25.81 2.20
C GLY A 417 10.24 24.41 2.71
N GLY A 418 9.42 23.87 3.61
CA GLY A 418 9.67 22.58 4.28
C GLY A 418 9.79 21.39 3.32
N ALA A 419 9.13 21.43 2.16
CA ALA A 419 9.17 20.37 1.16
C ALA A 419 10.56 20.11 0.57
N ALA A 420 11.44 21.12 0.53
CA ALA A 420 12.80 20.96 0.00
C ALA A 420 13.69 20.05 0.86
N GLY A 421 13.45 20.01 2.17
CA GLY A 421 14.21 19.20 3.14
C GLY A 421 13.51 17.93 3.59
N PHE A 422 12.30 17.67 3.07
CA PHE A 422 11.42 16.65 3.63
C PHE A 422 11.93 15.22 3.44
N ILE A 423 12.46 14.88 2.26
CA ILE A 423 13.03 13.54 2.02
C ILE A 423 14.20 13.24 2.97
N PRO A 424 15.26 14.06 3.06
CA PRO A 424 16.30 13.81 4.04
C PRO A 424 15.80 13.75 5.49
N TYR A 425 14.80 14.55 5.84
CA TYR A 425 14.16 14.47 7.16
C TYR A 425 13.52 13.09 7.41
N LEU A 426 12.82 12.51 6.43
CA LEU A 426 12.26 11.16 6.57
C LEU A 426 13.34 10.09 6.75
N TYR A 427 14.48 10.21 6.04
CA TYR A 427 15.63 9.32 6.26
C TYR A 427 16.20 9.47 7.68
N ASP A 428 16.32 10.69 8.20
CA ASP A 428 16.76 10.94 9.58
C ASP A 428 15.78 10.30 10.61
N ARG A 429 14.47 10.34 10.34
CA ARG A 429 13.44 9.69 11.18
C ARG A 429 13.58 8.16 11.16
N ILE A 430 13.69 7.55 9.98
CA ILE A 430 13.92 6.10 9.87
C ILE A 430 15.23 5.69 10.56
N ASP A 431 16.31 6.45 10.38
CA ASP A 431 17.60 6.18 11.06
C ASP A 431 17.47 6.23 12.58
N SER A 432 16.67 7.17 13.11
CA SER A 432 16.39 7.24 14.54
C SER A 432 15.67 5.98 15.05
N LEU A 433 14.70 5.45 14.31
CA LEU A 433 14.01 4.19 14.64
C LEU A 433 14.94 2.97 14.53
N VAL A 434 15.90 2.99 13.60
CA VAL A 434 16.97 1.98 13.55
C VAL A 434 17.79 2.03 14.84
N GLY A 435 18.12 3.23 15.32
CA GLY A 435 18.76 3.44 16.62
C GLY A 435 17.97 2.83 17.78
N GLU A 436 16.65 3.09 17.85
CA GLU A 436 15.76 2.50 18.86
C GLU A 436 15.77 0.95 18.81
N ALA A 437 15.76 0.35 17.61
CA ALA A 437 15.87 -1.10 17.46
C ALA A 437 17.25 -1.64 17.88
N MET A 438 18.32 -0.88 17.59
CA MET A 438 19.69 -1.25 17.96
C MET A 438 19.90 -1.33 19.47
N GLU A 439 19.11 -0.61 20.28
CA GLU A 439 19.16 -0.71 21.75
C GLU A 439 18.75 -2.11 22.27
N LEU A 440 18.02 -2.90 21.47
CA LEU A 440 17.65 -4.28 21.80
C LEU A 440 18.69 -5.33 21.38
N LEU A 441 19.76 -4.92 20.69
CA LEU A 441 20.80 -5.83 20.23
C LEU A 441 21.57 -6.44 21.39
N ASP A 442 21.63 -7.77 21.40
CA ASP A 442 22.54 -8.55 22.22
C ASP A 442 23.07 -9.73 21.40
N ARG A 443 23.78 -10.66 22.02
CA ARG A 443 24.33 -11.84 21.33
C ARG A 443 23.29 -12.79 20.73
N ARG A 444 21.99 -12.52 20.93
CA ARG A 444 20.85 -13.36 20.52
C ARG A 444 19.81 -12.58 19.71
N THR A 445 20.06 -11.31 19.39
CA THR A 445 19.18 -10.48 18.57
C THR A 445 19.85 -10.17 17.26
N ASP A 446 19.17 -10.49 16.16
CA ASP A 446 19.53 -10.03 14.82
C ASP A 446 18.59 -8.87 14.42
N LEU A 447 19.17 -7.80 13.86
CA LEU A 447 18.42 -6.69 13.27
C LEU A 447 18.68 -6.65 11.75
N VAL A 448 17.61 -6.66 10.97
CA VAL A 448 17.64 -6.56 9.51
C VAL A 448 16.87 -5.32 9.11
N VAL A 449 17.52 -4.41 8.38
CA VAL A 449 16.86 -3.32 7.66
C VAL A 449 16.89 -3.67 6.19
N ILE A 450 15.72 -3.72 5.55
CA ILE A 450 15.58 -4.16 4.16
C ILE A 450 14.63 -3.25 3.38
N SER A 451 14.93 -3.09 2.09
CA SER A 451 14.08 -2.40 1.11
C SER A 451 13.75 -3.35 -0.04
N ASP A 452 12.58 -3.20 -0.62
CA ASP A 452 12.11 -3.94 -1.80
C ASP A 452 12.65 -3.34 -3.11
N HIS A 453 12.82 -2.01 -3.16
CA HIS A 453 13.47 -1.30 -4.26
C HIS A 453 14.11 0.03 -3.82
N GLY A 454 14.74 0.72 -4.78
CA GLY A 454 15.24 2.09 -4.63
C GLY A 454 14.48 3.06 -5.53
N PHE A 455 15.08 4.21 -5.86
CA PHE A 455 14.43 5.25 -6.67
C PHE A 455 15.32 5.80 -7.78
N ALA A 456 14.67 6.19 -8.88
CA ALA A 456 15.30 6.93 -9.97
C ALA A 456 14.37 8.05 -10.47
N PRO A 457 14.92 9.19 -10.92
CA PRO A 457 14.11 10.23 -11.53
C PRO A 457 13.61 9.80 -12.90
N PHE A 458 12.41 10.24 -13.24
CA PHE A 458 11.90 10.24 -14.61
C PHE A 458 11.56 11.67 -15.03
N ARG A 459 11.66 11.95 -16.32
CA ARG A 459 11.36 13.26 -16.92
C ARG A 459 10.37 13.14 -18.08
N ARG A 460 10.13 11.92 -18.53
CA ARG A 460 9.24 11.59 -19.64
C ARG A 460 8.49 10.30 -19.33
N GLN A 461 7.29 10.21 -19.89
CA GLN A 461 6.49 8.99 -19.86
C GLN A 461 6.45 8.38 -21.26
N PHE A 462 6.49 7.06 -21.32
CA PHE A 462 6.26 6.31 -22.55
C PHE A 462 4.87 5.69 -22.49
N ASP A 463 4.03 6.06 -23.44
CA ASP A 463 2.70 5.48 -23.60
C ASP A 463 2.78 4.25 -24.51
N LEU A 464 2.80 3.08 -23.89
CA LEU A 464 2.97 1.81 -24.60
C LEU A 464 1.79 1.52 -25.53
N ASN A 465 0.55 1.77 -25.09
CA ASN A 465 -0.63 1.49 -25.90
C ASN A 465 -0.73 2.42 -27.11
N THR A 466 -0.41 3.71 -26.96
CA THR A 466 -0.31 4.63 -28.09
C THR A 466 0.81 4.22 -29.04
N TRP A 467 1.95 3.76 -28.53
CA TRP A 467 3.03 3.22 -29.36
C TRP A 467 2.62 1.95 -30.11
N LEU A 468 1.98 0.98 -29.45
CA LEU A 468 1.49 -0.25 -30.08
C LEU A 468 0.51 0.06 -31.21
N ALA A 469 -0.40 1.02 -31.00
CA ALA A 469 -1.32 1.47 -32.03
C ALA A 469 -0.61 2.15 -33.21
N ALA A 470 0.38 3.01 -32.93
CA ALA A 470 1.14 3.70 -33.97
C ALA A 470 2.03 2.75 -34.78
N SER A 471 2.54 1.68 -34.16
CA SER A 471 3.37 0.65 -34.77
C SER A 471 2.56 -0.45 -35.46
N GLY A 472 1.22 -0.39 -35.41
CA GLY A 472 0.33 -1.35 -36.07
C GLY A 472 0.10 -2.67 -35.31
N TYR A 473 0.54 -2.76 -34.05
CA TYR A 473 0.30 -3.92 -33.17
C TYR A 473 -1.08 -3.89 -32.51
N MET A 474 -1.73 -2.73 -32.49
CA MET A 474 -3.04 -2.52 -31.89
C MET A 474 -3.95 -1.70 -32.82
N SER A 475 -5.21 -2.09 -32.91
CA SER A 475 -6.24 -1.37 -33.66
C SER A 475 -7.17 -0.63 -32.70
N ARG A 476 -7.42 0.66 -32.96
CA ARG A 476 -8.39 1.45 -32.18
C ARG A 476 -9.07 2.52 -33.03
N ASP A 477 -10.30 2.88 -32.65
CA ASP A 477 -10.92 4.12 -33.11
C ASP A 477 -10.30 5.33 -32.38
N ARG A 478 -9.59 6.17 -33.15
CA ARG A 478 -8.95 7.38 -32.61
C ARG A 478 -9.95 8.50 -32.30
N ARG A 479 -11.20 8.37 -32.75
CA ARG A 479 -12.28 9.33 -32.44
C ARG A 479 -12.89 9.06 -31.07
N THR A 480 -12.77 7.85 -30.55
CA THR A 480 -13.24 7.49 -29.22
C THR A 480 -12.28 8.03 -28.17
N PRO A 481 -12.78 8.77 -27.16
CA PRO A 481 -11.98 9.16 -26.00
C PRO A 481 -11.40 7.94 -25.28
N SER A 482 -10.28 8.13 -24.59
CA SER A 482 -9.69 7.10 -23.73
C SER A 482 -10.10 7.36 -22.28
N THR A 483 -11.39 7.30 -21.98
CA THR A 483 -11.93 7.59 -20.64
C THR A 483 -12.15 6.34 -19.78
N ALA A 484 -12.25 5.17 -20.42
CA ALA A 484 -12.36 3.88 -19.75
C ALA A 484 -11.29 2.87 -20.21
N LEU A 485 -11.20 1.76 -19.46
CA LEU A 485 -10.30 0.64 -19.73
C LEU A 485 -10.53 0.11 -21.16
N PHE A 486 -9.49 0.18 -22.00
CA PHE A 486 -9.49 -0.26 -23.41
C PHE A 486 -10.61 0.32 -24.28
N GLU A 487 -11.09 1.51 -23.94
CA GLU A 487 -12.15 2.16 -24.70
C GLU A 487 -11.72 2.43 -26.15
N GLY A 488 -12.58 2.06 -27.11
CA GLY A 488 -12.34 2.25 -28.54
C GLY A 488 -11.38 1.23 -29.18
N VAL A 489 -10.91 0.20 -28.47
CA VAL A 489 -10.06 -0.86 -29.05
C VAL A 489 -10.87 -1.80 -29.95
N ASP A 490 -10.33 -2.09 -31.14
CA ASP A 490 -10.82 -3.17 -32.01
C ASP A 490 -9.97 -4.42 -31.79
N TRP A 491 -10.54 -5.39 -31.06
CA TRP A 491 -9.83 -6.60 -30.66
C TRP A 491 -9.52 -7.55 -31.81
N ASN A 492 -10.31 -7.53 -32.90
CA ASN A 492 -10.04 -8.39 -34.05
C ASN A 492 -8.76 -7.96 -34.79
N GLY A 493 -8.46 -6.66 -34.79
CA GLY A 493 -7.25 -6.08 -35.39
C GLY A 493 -6.10 -5.84 -34.41
N THR A 494 -6.22 -6.26 -33.15
CA THR A 494 -5.21 -5.98 -32.11
C THR A 494 -4.42 -7.25 -31.79
N ALA A 495 -3.11 -7.23 -32.00
CA ALA A 495 -2.21 -8.35 -31.73
C ALA A 495 -1.58 -8.29 -30.32
N ALA A 496 -1.33 -7.09 -29.79
CA ALA A 496 -0.75 -6.89 -28.47
C ALA A 496 -1.30 -5.65 -27.76
N TYR A 497 -1.27 -5.66 -26.43
CA TYR A 497 -1.79 -4.58 -25.59
C TYR A 497 -1.09 -4.52 -24.23
N GLY A 498 -1.07 -3.34 -23.61
CA GLY A 498 -0.49 -3.08 -22.29
C GLY A 498 -1.55 -2.79 -21.23
N LEU A 499 -1.28 -3.24 -20.00
CA LEU A 499 -2.03 -2.94 -18.79
C LEU A 499 -1.09 -3.07 -17.59
N GLY A 500 -1.21 -2.20 -16.59
CA GLY A 500 -0.25 -2.15 -15.48
C GLY A 500 1.02 -1.40 -15.85
N ILE A 501 2.00 -1.38 -14.94
CA ILE A 501 3.13 -0.47 -15.06
C ILE A 501 4.11 -0.93 -16.15
N ASN A 502 4.35 -2.24 -16.28
CA ASN A 502 5.39 -2.78 -17.18
C ASN A 502 4.87 -3.88 -18.12
N SER A 503 3.61 -4.28 -18.00
CA SER A 503 3.14 -5.53 -18.58
C SER A 503 2.57 -5.34 -19.99
N LEU A 504 3.01 -6.20 -20.92
CA LEU A 504 2.51 -6.33 -22.28
C LEU A 504 2.00 -7.76 -22.50
N TYR A 505 0.84 -7.86 -23.14
CA TYR A 505 0.12 -9.08 -23.41
C TYR A 505 -0.15 -9.24 -24.91
N LEU A 506 -0.03 -10.47 -25.42
CA LEU A 506 -0.54 -10.87 -26.72
C LEU A 506 -2.04 -11.13 -26.64
N ASN A 507 -2.76 -10.71 -27.68
CA ASN A 507 -4.15 -11.06 -27.90
C ASN A 507 -4.29 -12.50 -28.44
N LEU A 508 -3.83 -13.47 -27.66
CA LEU A 508 -3.60 -14.85 -28.07
C LEU A 508 -4.91 -15.66 -28.12
N ARG A 509 -5.16 -16.36 -29.24
CA ARG A 509 -6.28 -17.29 -29.37
C ARG A 509 -6.20 -18.41 -28.34
N GLY A 510 -7.32 -18.67 -27.68
CA GLY A 510 -7.44 -19.71 -26.64
C GLY A 510 -7.01 -19.25 -25.24
N ARG A 511 -6.42 -18.06 -25.11
CA ARG A 511 -6.17 -17.41 -23.81
C ARG A 511 -7.08 -16.19 -23.62
N GLU A 512 -7.07 -15.28 -24.60
CA GLU A 512 -7.89 -14.07 -24.57
C GLU A 512 -9.26 -14.31 -25.24
N GLN A 513 -10.30 -13.67 -24.70
CA GLN A 513 -11.60 -13.58 -25.36
C GLN A 513 -11.46 -12.96 -26.75
N ASP A 514 -11.87 -13.61 -27.83
CA ASP A 514 -11.71 -13.07 -29.19
C ASP A 514 -10.24 -12.79 -29.58
N GLY A 515 -9.31 -13.67 -29.16
CA GLY A 515 -7.90 -13.59 -29.55
C GLY A 515 -7.70 -13.51 -31.06
N SER A 516 -6.81 -12.63 -31.52
CA SER A 516 -6.48 -12.40 -32.94
C SER A 516 -5.21 -13.13 -33.38
N VAL A 517 -4.30 -13.44 -32.45
CA VAL A 517 -3.00 -14.06 -32.73
C VAL A 517 -3.08 -15.57 -32.60
N ASP A 518 -2.64 -16.30 -33.63
CA ASP A 518 -2.60 -17.76 -33.59
C ASP A 518 -1.40 -18.25 -32.76
N PRO A 519 -1.53 -19.32 -31.92
CA PRO A 519 -0.44 -19.79 -31.06
C PRO A 519 0.91 -20.08 -31.75
N PRO A 520 0.94 -20.63 -32.99
CA PRO A 520 2.20 -20.82 -33.71
C PRO A 520 2.95 -19.52 -34.07
N GLU A 521 2.26 -18.38 -34.11
CA GLU A 521 2.84 -17.08 -34.48
C GLU A 521 3.42 -16.33 -33.27
N ALA A 522 3.02 -16.71 -32.06
CA ALA A 522 3.32 -15.98 -30.83
C ALA A 522 4.83 -15.76 -30.62
N ALA A 523 5.65 -16.79 -30.79
CA ALA A 523 7.09 -16.69 -30.56
C ALA A 523 7.78 -15.69 -31.51
N ALA A 524 7.40 -15.71 -32.79
CA ALA A 524 7.93 -14.77 -33.78
C ALA A 524 7.47 -13.33 -33.50
N LEU A 525 6.20 -13.16 -33.10
CA LEU A 525 5.65 -11.86 -32.74
C LEU A 525 6.32 -11.27 -31.49
N LEU A 526 6.60 -12.08 -30.46
CA LEU A 526 7.31 -11.64 -29.25
C LEU A 526 8.74 -11.19 -29.57
N ALA A 527 9.45 -11.94 -30.41
CA ALA A 527 10.80 -11.56 -30.84
C ALA A 527 10.79 -10.23 -31.62
N GLY A 528 9.81 -10.02 -32.50
CA GLY A 528 9.61 -8.76 -33.21
C GLY A 528 9.29 -7.59 -32.28
N LEU A 529 8.30 -7.74 -31.40
CA LEU A 529 7.92 -6.74 -30.39
C LEU A 529 9.10 -6.35 -29.50
N LYS A 530 9.89 -7.32 -29.04
CA LYS A 530 11.10 -7.07 -28.24
C LYS A 530 12.10 -6.21 -29.01
N ALA A 531 12.43 -6.59 -30.25
CA ALA A 531 13.38 -5.86 -31.07
C ALA A 531 12.90 -4.42 -31.35
N ASP A 532 11.62 -4.26 -31.69
CA ASP A 532 11.02 -2.96 -31.95
C ASP A 532 11.04 -2.08 -30.70
N LEU A 533 10.60 -2.59 -29.54
CA LEU A 533 10.61 -1.87 -28.27
C LEU A 533 12.03 -1.41 -27.90
N GLU A 534 13.02 -2.30 -27.97
CA GLU A 534 14.42 -1.99 -27.62
C GLU A 534 15.09 -1.03 -28.62
N SER A 535 14.50 -0.85 -29.80
CA SER A 535 14.94 0.14 -30.80
C SER A 535 14.31 1.52 -30.60
N VAL A 536 13.26 1.66 -29.78
CA VAL A 536 12.53 2.92 -29.62
C VAL A 536 13.45 4.01 -29.06
N THR A 537 13.58 5.09 -29.83
CA THR A 537 14.27 6.31 -29.41
C THR A 537 13.29 7.46 -29.24
N ASP A 538 13.49 8.26 -28.20
CA ASP A 538 12.80 9.52 -28.03
C ASP A 538 13.29 10.51 -29.10
N PRO A 539 12.43 10.99 -30.01
CA PRO A 539 12.84 11.85 -31.11
C PRO A 539 13.38 13.21 -30.65
N LEU A 540 13.06 13.66 -29.44
CA LEU A 540 13.53 14.95 -28.91
C LEU A 540 14.89 14.84 -28.22
N THR A 541 15.25 13.67 -27.69
CA THR A 541 16.51 13.48 -26.95
C THR A 541 17.51 12.57 -27.66
N GLY A 542 17.06 11.81 -28.65
CA GLY A 542 17.83 10.77 -29.34
C GLY A 542 18.18 9.56 -28.45
N ARG A 543 17.66 9.50 -27.22
CA ARG A 543 17.96 8.43 -26.26
C ARG A 543 16.97 7.27 -26.42
N ARG A 544 17.43 6.06 -26.14
CA ARG A 544 16.55 4.89 -26.02
C ARG A 544 15.55 5.07 -24.88
N VAL A 545 14.30 4.68 -25.12
CA VAL A 545 13.19 4.78 -24.16
C VAL A 545 13.04 3.49 -23.37
N VAL A 546 13.18 2.35 -24.04
CA VAL A 546 13.18 1.01 -23.42
C VAL A 546 14.61 0.52 -23.34
N SER A 547 15.04 0.12 -22.14
CA SER A 547 16.36 -0.45 -21.91
C SER A 547 16.41 -1.94 -22.25
N CYS A 548 15.33 -2.64 -21.95
CA CYS A 548 15.15 -4.07 -22.17
C CYS A 548 13.65 -4.41 -22.24
N ALA A 549 13.31 -5.41 -23.04
CA ALA A 549 11.99 -6.04 -23.06
C ALA A 549 12.16 -7.53 -22.77
N HIS A 550 11.74 -7.96 -21.58
CA HIS A 550 11.92 -9.34 -21.11
C HIS A 550 10.77 -10.21 -21.59
N ILE A 551 11.05 -11.23 -22.40
CA ILE A 551 10.06 -12.23 -22.79
C ILE A 551 9.90 -13.19 -21.61
N VAL A 552 8.71 -13.21 -21.01
CA VAL A 552 8.51 -13.82 -19.68
C VAL A 552 8.78 -15.31 -19.69
N VAL A 553 8.39 -16.03 -20.74
CA VAL A 553 8.63 -17.47 -20.86
C VAL A 553 10.11 -17.85 -20.99
N GLU A 554 10.98 -16.91 -21.39
CA GLU A 554 12.43 -17.12 -21.44
C GLU A 554 13.10 -16.90 -20.07
N GLU A 555 12.60 -15.92 -19.31
CA GLU A 555 13.12 -15.57 -17.97
C GLU A 555 12.58 -16.50 -16.87
N MET A 556 11.35 -16.98 -17.04
CA MET A 556 10.61 -17.79 -16.06
C MET A 556 10.13 -19.09 -16.70
N PRO A 557 11.03 -20.08 -16.92
CA PRO A 557 10.68 -21.32 -17.58
C PRO A 557 9.76 -22.16 -16.68
N GLY A 558 8.56 -22.47 -17.16
CA GLY A 558 7.58 -23.29 -16.45
C GLY A 558 6.14 -22.99 -16.83
N PRO A 559 5.16 -23.68 -16.22
CA PRO A 559 3.75 -23.34 -16.39
C PRO A 559 3.47 -21.98 -15.73
N LEU A 560 3.14 -20.98 -16.55
CA LEU A 560 2.75 -19.66 -16.07
C LEU A 560 1.22 -19.56 -15.97
N PRO A 561 0.69 -18.81 -15.00
CA PRO A 561 -0.75 -18.57 -14.92
C PRO A 561 -1.23 -17.71 -16.11
N ALA A 562 -2.49 -17.84 -16.50
CA ALA A 562 -3.03 -17.17 -17.69
C ALA A 562 -2.99 -15.63 -17.63
N HIS A 563 -2.95 -15.06 -16.42
CA HIS A 563 -2.84 -13.62 -16.19
C HIS A 563 -1.40 -13.10 -16.27
N ALA A 564 -0.38 -13.97 -16.39
CA ALA A 564 1.00 -13.54 -16.55
C ALA A 564 1.18 -12.70 -17.84
N PRO A 565 2.07 -11.69 -17.83
CA PRO A 565 2.46 -10.97 -19.03
C PRO A 565 3.28 -11.83 -19.98
N ASP A 566 3.29 -11.45 -21.25
CA ASP A 566 4.17 -12.07 -22.24
C ASP A 566 5.50 -11.32 -22.36
N ILE A 567 5.47 -9.98 -22.19
CA ILE A 567 6.65 -9.13 -22.10
C ILE A 567 6.56 -8.23 -20.87
N ILE A 568 7.68 -8.11 -20.15
CA ILE A 568 7.89 -7.09 -19.12
C ILE A 568 8.81 -6.01 -19.69
N VAL A 569 8.29 -4.79 -19.83
CA VAL A 569 9.00 -3.65 -20.42
C VAL A 569 9.84 -2.94 -19.37
N GLY A 570 11.17 -2.97 -19.51
CA GLY A 570 12.12 -2.25 -18.66
C GLY A 570 12.49 -0.89 -19.24
N TYR A 571 11.91 0.19 -18.71
CA TYR A 571 12.19 1.55 -19.16
C TYR A 571 13.62 2.01 -18.86
N ALA A 572 14.20 2.80 -19.76
CA ALA A 572 15.52 3.38 -19.57
C ALA A 572 15.50 4.49 -18.50
N PRO A 573 16.63 4.76 -17.82
CA PRO A 573 16.71 5.84 -16.84
C PRO A 573 16.22 7.18 -17.40
N GLY A 574 15.37 7.88 -16.65
CA GLY A 574 14.70 9.11 -17.09
C GLY A 574 13.33 8.89 -17.75
N TYR A 575 12.94 7.65 -18.02
CA TYR A 575 11.63 7.27 -18.55
C TYR A 575 10.86 6.39 -17.56
N ARG A 576 9.53 6.43 -17.65
CA ARG A 576 8.63 5.48 -16.99
C ARG A 576 7.39 5.24 -17.86
N SER A 577 6.55 4.28 -17.46
CA SER A 577 5.23 4.09 -18.08
C SER A 577 4.30 5.30 -17.91
N SER A 578 3.39 5.50 -18.86
CA SER A 578 2.31 6.48 -18.73
C SER A 578 1.20 5.96 -17.81
N TRP A 579 0.52 6.88 -17.12
CA TRP A 579 -0.65 6.50 -16.31
C TRP A 579 -1.82 6.01 -17.18
N ALA A 580 -1.94 6.53 -18.40
CA ALA A 580 -2.97 6.09 -19.34
C ALA A 580 -2.78 4.61 -19.69
N THR A 581 -1.58 4.21 -20.12
CA THR A 581 -1.25 2.79 -20.38
C THR A 581 -1.47 1.93 -19.13
N ALA A 582 -1.04 2.39 -17.95
CA ALA A 582 -1.20 1.62 -16.72
C ALA A 582 -2.67 1.26 -16.41
N LEU A 583 -3.61 2.09 -16.86
CA LEU A 583 -5.05 1.88 -16.74
C LEU A 583 -5.70 1.33 -18.04
N GLY A 584 -4.89 0.80 -18.96
CA GLY A 584 -5.30 0.24 -20.25
C GLY A 584 -5.88 1.28 -21.23
N GLY A 585 -5.62 2.56 -20.99
CA GLY A 585 -5.93 3.67 -21.87
C GLY A 585 -4.76 4.06 -22.77
N PHE A 586 -4.87 5.25 -23.33
CA PHE A 586 -3.95 5.82 -24.32
C PHE A 586 -3.62 7.27 -24.03
N GLY A 587 -2.35 7.61 -24.22
CA GLY A 587 -1.85 8.98 -24.09
C GLY A 587 -2.28 9.86 -25.26
N SER A 588 -2.41 11.17 -24.97
CA SER A 588 -2.71 12.24 -25.91
C SER A 588 -1.54 12.60 -26.81
#